data_AF-A0A8T4LHG3-F1
#
_entry.id   AF-A0A8T4LHG3-F1
#
_cell.length_a   1.000
_cell.length_b   1.000
_cell.length_c   1.000
_cell.angle_alpha   90.00
_cell.angle_beta   90.00
_cell.angle_gamma   90.00
#
_symmetry.space_group_name_H-M   'P 1'
#
loop_
_entity.id
_entity.type
_entity.pdbx_description
1 polymer ?
#
loop_
_entity_poly.entity_id
_entity_poly.type
_entity_poly.pdbx_seq_one_letter_code
_entity_poly.pdbx_strand_id
1 'polypeptide(L)'
;MNEMNTHPDVKAKVDSQKWFYTKAVKSHFFSPKNFLDGKKADKYKADGLGLVGSPACGDMMKVWIKIDKKEDKIKEMKWQTFGSLLPGAKLLMEDFTTKKVEDLSLGDKVLDGESKTNIIEEVLTRDYSGKIISIALSTSNFYKFFLTPNHPVPCVRREKITKVDRSTANRWSEINNSKISSSCIELMPAAELKTGDFMIFNVPDKIKDNLEIDADICSILGYYVSDGSIPSKNRVIFYFGLNEGEFVEDIENIAKKRKWRYRIYKRNTENVLCIQLNEPLVVELLKRHGGAPSHKKFSDEVLYLPMHKQEKIINSYINGDGWVTQQKDSWQAQYFISTSKEELAYQLQIIIGRLGIFAPIHKREGREFVRRGKLYKNTGEYNLIFRRDPQYSRIKYHSKEKAFLIPISNVSAFDYSGKIYDPGLVYSPKIYKVNGISLHNCASAIASTSMLSVMVGEKGGTKIDDALKIKPQDIVKRLGDLPERKFHCSVLGDKALRAAINDYFRKSNQLDRMVNENARIIDKEIKVTDKDIEEAVLEGADTLEKVQHKLKVGIGNKSCIPEVEQLIKFYKEKYFG
;
A
#
# COMPACT_ATOMS: atom_id res chain seq x y z
N MET A 1 38.46 39.54 6.37
CA MET A 1 38.76 38.75 7.58
C MET A 1 37.45 38.35 8.24
N ASN A 2 37.40 37.09 8.64
CA ASN A 2 36.43 36.38 9.48
C ASN A 2 35.20 35.74 8.80
N GLU A 3 35.35 34.42 8.73
CA GLU A 3 34.47 33.33 8.34
C GLU A 3 33.22 33.23 9.23
N MET A 4 32.08 32.88 8.62
CA MET A 4 30.98 32.19 9.29
C MET A 4 30.76 30.85 8.59
N ASN A 5 30.95 29.78 9.36
CA ASN A 5 30.77 28.38 9.00
C ASN A 5 29.43 28.12 8.28
N THR A 6 29.51 27.63 7.05
CA THR A 6 28.38 27.11 6.26
C THR A 6 28.32 25.59 6.37
N HIS A 7 27.20 25.04 6.83
CA HIS A 7 26.93 23.59 6.83
C HIS A 7 26.80 23.09 5.37
N PRO A 8 27.54 22.04 4.96
CA PRO A 8 27.48 21.53 3.59
C PRO A 8 26.38 20.47 3.54
N ASP A 9 25.27 20.72 2.84
CA ASP A 9 24.48 19.66 2.19
C ASP A 9 23.46 20.26 1.20
N VAL A 10 23.83 20.15 -0.08
CA VAL A 10 23.02 20.20 -1.33
C VAL A 10 22.27 21.52 -1.66
N LYS A 11 22.93 22.38 -2.46
CA LYS A 11 22.25 23.37 -3.33
C LYS A 11 21.79 22.70 -4.63
N ALA A 12 20.49 22.52 -4.81
CA ALA A 12 19.91 22.22 -6.13
C ALA A 12 19.64 23.53 -6.89
N LYS A 13 20.21 23.69 -8.10
CA LYS A 13 19.78 24.73 -9.04
C LYS A 13 18.35 24.40 -9.48
N VAL A 14 17.46 25.36 -9.25
CA VAL A 14 16.03 25.32 -9.56
C VAL A 14 15.83 25.02 -11.04
N ASP A 15 15.10 23.94 -11.33
CA ASP A 15 14.20 23.93 -12.47
C ASP A 15 12.87 23.27 -12.07
N SER A 16 11.78 23.88 -12.50
CA SER A 16 10.47 23.90 -11.84
C SER A 16 9.59 22.64 -12.08
N GLN A 17 10.20 21.46 -12.12
CA GLN A 17 9.51 20.16 -12.09
C GLN A 17 10.41 19.07 -11.48
N LYS A 18 9.81 18.14 -10.70
CA LYS A 18 10.20 16.72 -10.48
C LYS A 18 10.66 16.30 -9.08
N TRP A 19 10.05 15.19 -8.64
CA TRP A 19 10.67 13.92 -8.21
C TRP A 19 12.02 14.00 -7.47
N PHE A 20 12.07 13.47 -6.24
CA PHE A 20 13.24 13.43 -5.34
C PHE A 20 14.45 12.61 -5.86
N TYR A 21 14.29 11.84 -6.94
CA TYR A 21 15.37 11.06 -7.53
C TYR A 21 15.76 11.55 -8.93
N THR A 22 16.91 11.10 -9.42
CA THR A 22 17.38 11.44 -10.77
C THR A 22 16.40 10.91 -11.84
N LYS A 23 16.51 11.45 -13.06
CA LYS A 23 15.75 10.93 -14.22
C LYS A 23 16.05 9.44 -14.47
N ALA A 24 17.28 9.00 -14.22
CA ALA A 24 17.67 7.61 -14.39
C ALA A 24 16.99 6.69 -13.36
N VAL A 25 16.98 7.07 -12.08
CA VAL A 25 16.24 6.33 -11.04
C VAL A 25 14.77 6.23 -11.39
N LYS A 26 14.16 7.34 -11.82
CA LYS A 26 12.76 7.35 -12.27
C LYS A 26 12.53 6.36 -13.42
N SER A 27 13.37 6.40 -14.45
CA SER A 27 13.25 5.52 -15.60
C SER A 27 13.40 4.05 -15.24
N HIS A 28 14.40 3.70 -14.43
CA HIS A 28 14.66 2.32 -14.01
C HIS A 28 13.62 1.79 -13.02
N PHE A 29 12.92 2.67 -12.30
CA PHE A 29 11.80 2.30 -11.46
C PHE A 29 10.51 2.02 -12.26
N PHE A 30 10.09 2.94 -13.13
CA PHE A 30 8.86 2.78 -13.92
C PHE A 30 9.00 1.83 -15.11
N SER A 31 10.22 1.57 -15.56
CA SER A 31 10.51 0.68 -16.69
C SER A 31 11.78 -0.14 -16.43
N PRO A 32 11.75 -1.06 -15.44
CA PRO A 32 12.92 -1.80 -15.02
C PRO A 32 13.47 -2.70 -16.14
N LYS A 33 14.78 -2.65 -16.31
CA LYS A 33 15.55 -3.51 -17.20
C LYS A 33 15.91 -4.84 -16.53
N ASN A 34 15.91 -5.90 -17.35
CA ASN A 34 16.26 -7.27 -16.98
C ASN A 34 15.55 -7.81 -15.73
N PHE A 35 14.38 -7.26 -15.44
CA PHE A 35 13.48 -7.83 -14.46
C PHE A 35 12.98 -9.19 -14.95
N LEU A 36 12.93 -10.18 -14.08
CA LEU A 36 12.40 -11.50 -14.41
C LEU A 36 10.97 -11.63 -13.88
N ASP A 37 10.03 -11.61 -14.80
CA ASP A 37 8.62 -11.92 -14.55
C ASP A 37 8.51 -13.35 -13.99
N GLY A 38 7.76 -13.53 -12.90
CA GLY A 38 7.67 -14.79 -12.17
C GLY A 38 7.20 -15.97 -13.03
N LYS A 39 6.35 -15.76 -14.05
CA LYS A 39 5.96 -16.85 -14.99
C LYS A 39 7.14 -17.46 -15.75
N LYS A 40 8.23 -16.70 -15.90
CA LYS A 40 9.45 -17.13 -16.57
C LYS A 40 10.53 -17.57 -15.58
N ALA A 41 10.43 -17.17 -14.30
CA ALA A 41 11.43 -17.47 -13.28
C ALA A 41 11.57 -18.98 -13.02
N ASP A 42 10.47 -19.72 -12.89
CA ASP A 42 10.49 -21.17 -12.66
C ASP A 42 11.09 -21.97 -13.82
N LYS A 43 11.04 -21.41 -15.03
CA LYS A 43 11.60 -21.99 -16.25
C LYS A 43 12.99 -21.45 -16.58
N TYR A 44 13.46 -20.46 -15.82
CA TYR A 44 14.73 -19.82 -16.07
C TYR A 44 15.87 -20.68 -15.51
N LYS A 45 16.55 -21.39 -16.40
CA LYS A 45 17.76 -22.15 -16.07
C LYS A 45 18.92 -21.18 -15.85
N ALA A 46 19.13 -20.81 -14.59
CA ALA A 46 20.28 -20.01 -14.15
C ALA A 46 21.47 -20.91 -13.82
N ASP A 47 22.68 -20.40 -14.06
CA ASP A 47 23.92 -21.03 -13.63
C ASP A 47 24.24 -20.70 -12.17
N GLY A 48 23.73 -19.57 -11.66
CA GLY A 48 23.84 -19.16 -10.26
C GLY A 48 22.63 -18.37 -9.77
N LEU A 49 22.31 -18.49 -8.48
CA LEU A 49 21.18 -17.83 -7.82
C LEU A 49 21.63 -17.20 -6.49
N GLY A 50 21.29 -15.93 -6.30
CA GLY A 50 21.54 -15.19 -5.07
C GLY A 50 20.24 -14.71 -4.45
N LEU A 51 20.03 -15.00 -3.18
CA LEU A 51 18.91 -14.49 -2.39
C LEU A 51 19.47 -13.76 -1.17
N VAL A 52 19.24 -12.46 -1.08
CA VAL A 52 19.76 -11.63 0.01
C VAL A 52 18.64 -10.75 0.55
N GLY A 53 18.55 -10.66 1.87
CA GLY A 53 17.71 -9.67 2.56
C GLY A 53 18.58 -8.59 3.19
N SER A 54 18.03 -7.41 3.37
CA SER A 54 18.64 -6.36 4.17
C SER A 54 17.89 -6.20 5.51
N PRO A 55 18.53 -6.54 6.64
CA PRO A 55 18.06 -6.22 7.99
C PRO A 55 17.80 -4.71 8.18
N ALA A 56 18.66 -3.87 7.60
CA ALA A 56 18.55 -2.41 7.59
C ALA A 56 17.19 -1.89 7.14
N CYS A 57 16.67 -2.46 6.05
CA CYS A 57 15.54 -1.87 5.35
C CYS A 57 14.28 -2.73 5.28
N GLY A 58 14.38 -4.03 5.53
CA GLY A 58 13.25 -4.93 5.35
C GLY A 58 13.22 -5.56 3.94
N ASP A 59 13.89 -4.96 2.96
CA ASP A 59 13.80 -5.41 1.57
C ASP A 59 14.52 -6.75 1.34
N MET A 60 13.97 -7.56 0.44
CA MET A 60 14.65 -8.73 -0.11
C MET A 60 14.97 -8.53 -1.58
N MET A 61 15.94 -9.31 -2.05
CA MET A 61 16.32 -9.35 -3.45
C MET A 61 16.72 -10.75 -3.88
N LYS A 62 16.24 -11.13 -5.05
CA LYS A 62 16.61 -12.38 -5.72
C LYS A 62 17.27 -12.04 -7.05
N VAL A 63 18.41 -12.67 -7.33
CA VAL A 63 19.20 -12.48 -8.55
C VAL A 63 19.49 -13.84 -9.16
N TRP A 64 19.37 -13.94 -10.47
CA TRP A 64 19.78 -15.08 -11.27
C TRP A 64 20.82 -14.64 -12.28
N ILE A 65 21.86 -15.45 -12.47
CA ILE A 65 22.89 -15.21 -13.48
C ILE A 65 23.00 -16.37 -14.45
N LYS A 66 23.28 -16.05 -15.71
CA LYS A 66 23.77 -17.00 -16.71
C LYS A 66 25.21 -16.71 -17.07
N ILE A 67 26.00 -17.76 -17.13
CA ILE A 67 27.44 -17.69 -17.37
C ILE A 67 27.76 -18.23 -18.76
N ASP A 68 28.50 -17.46 -19.53
CA ASP A 68 29.26 -17.98 -20.66
C ASP A 68 30.54 -18.63 -20.12
N LYS A 69 30.52 -19.97 -20.04
CA LYS A 69 31.62 -20.74 -19.45
C LYS A 69 32.91 -20.68 -20.26
N LYS A 70 32.85 -20.39 -21.58
CA LYS A 70 34.06 -20.30 -22.41
C LYS A 70 34.81 -19.00 -22.15
N GLU A 71 34.06 -17.93 -21.96
CA GLU A 71 34.59 -16.58 -21.79
C GLU A 71 34.73 -16.15 -20.33
N ASP A 72 34.24 -16.97 -19.40
CA ASP A 72 34.14 -16.70 -17.96
C ASP A 72 33.42 -15.37 -17.68
N LYS A 73 32.28 -15.17 -18.36
CA LYS A 73 31.48 -13.93 -18.33
C LYS A 73 30.06 -14.18 -17.85
N ILE A 74 29.52 -13.24 -17.07
CA ILE A 74 28.09 -13.14 -16.80
C ILE A 74 27.42 -12.56 -18.05
N LYS A 75 26.72 -13.42 -18.79
CA LYS A 75 26.02 -13.05 -20.03
C LYS A 75 24.68 -12.39 -19.76
N GLU A 76 24.02 -12.79 -18.68
CA GLU A 76 22.71 -12.27 -18.30
C GLU A 76 22.57 -12.23 -16.78
N MET A 77 22.07 -11.11 -16.26
CA MET A 77 21.67 -10.96 -14.87
C MET A 77 20.18 -10.60 -14.84
N LYS A 78 19.39 -11.38 -14.11
CA LYS A 78 17.95 -11.23 -13.92
C LYS A 78 17.65 -11.04 -12.44
N TRP A 79 16.57 -10.34 -12.07
CA TRP A 79 16.34 -10.00 -10.65
C TRP A 79 14.88 -9.69 -10.28
N GLN A 80 14.60 -9.69 -8.96
CA GLN A 80 13.33 -9.34 -8.29
C GLN A 80 13.56 -8.65 -6.91
N THR A 81 12.61 -7.82 -6.44
CA THR A 81 12.66 -7.08 -5.14
C THR A 81 11.30 -7.01 -4.45
N PHE A 82 11.31 -6.76 -3.14
CA PHE A 82 10.21 -7.06 -2.22
C PHE A 82 10.00 -5.90 -1.20
N GLY A 83 8.74 -5.52 -0.89
CA GLY A 83 8.37 -4.55 0.16
C GLY A 83 7.41 -5.14 1.21
N SER A 84 7.82 -5.14 2.48
CA SER A 84 7.25 -6.08 3.46
C SER A 84 6.19 -5.49 4.41
N LEU A 85 5.28 -6.36 4.85
CA LEU A 85 4.15 -6.14 5.74
C LEU A 85 4.25 -7.03 7.00
N LEU A 86 3.64 -6.60 8.10
CA LEU A 86 3.49 -7.44 9.29
C LEU A 86 2.33 -8.44 9.12
N PRO A 87 2.36 -9.59 9.82
CA PRO A 87 1.21 -10.47 9.92
C PRO A 87 -0.05 -9.73 10.39
N GLY A 88 -1.19 -10.11 9.82
CA GLY A 88 -2.48 -9.48 10.03
C GLY A 88 -2.79 -8.32 9.08
N ALA A 89 -1.82 -7.83 8.31
CA ALA A 89 -2.08 -6.83 7.27
C ALA A 89 -3.05 -7.39 6.22
N LYS A 90 -4.15 -6.69 5.99
CA LYS A 90 -5.23 -7.13 5.08
C LYS A 90 -5.10 -6.49 3.71
N LEU A 91 -4.84 -7.30 2.69
CA LEU A 91 -4.86 -6.88 1.30
C LEU A 91 -6.28 -6.92 0.75
N LEU A 92 -6.61 -5.92 -0.07
CA LEU A 92 -7.88 -5.85 -0.78
C LEU A 92 -7.85 -6.72 -2.06
N MET A 93 -8.75 -7.69 -2.14
CA MET A 93 -8.88 -8.65 -3.23
C MET A 93 -9.67 -8.07 -4.41
N GLU A 94 -9.59 -8.70 -5.59
CA GLU A 94 -10.34 -8.31 -6.81
C GLU A 94 -11.86 -8.16 -6.57
N ASP A 95 -12.42 -9.01 -5.71
CA ASP A 95 -13.84 -9.03 -5.36
C ASP A 95 -14.22 -8.14 -4.15
N PHE A 96 -13.31 -7.26 -3.73
CA PHE A 96 -13.42 -6.37 -2.56
C PHE A 96 -13.41 -7.08 -1.20
N THR A 97 -13.27 -8.40 -1.15
CA THR A 97 -12.97 -9.08 0.11
C THR A 97 -11.55 -8.73 0.57
N THR A 98 -11.19 -9.12 1.79
CA THR A 98 -9.82 -8.96 2.29
C THR A 98 -9.20 -10.28 2.64
N LYS A 99 -7.92 -10.44 2.31
CA LYS A 99 -7.10 -11.58 2.76
C LYS A 99 -5.92 -11.07 3.57
N LYS A 100 -5.58 -11.73 4.67
CA LYS A 100 -4.38 -11.39 5.43
C LYS A 100 -3.14 -11.75 4.62
N VAL A 101 -2.06 -10.99 4.79
CA VAL A 101 -0.82 -11.19 4.04
C VAL A 101 -0.23 -12.59 4.24
N GLU A 102 -0.34 -13.15 5.45
CA GLU A 102 0.13 -14.50 5.76
C GLU A 102 -0.73 -15.62 5.15
N ASP A 103 -1.97 -15.31 4.78
CA ASP A 103 -2.92 -16.26 4.18
C ASP A 103 -2.89 -16.20 2.64
N LEU A 104 -2.12 -15.30 2.03
CA LEU A 104 -2.01 -15.16 0.58
C LEU A 104 -1.48 -16.43 -0.07
N SER A 105 -1.98 -16.72 -1.26
CA SER A 105 -1.63 -17.90 -2.06
C SER A 105 -1.31 -17.49 -3.49
N LEU A 106 -0.51 -18.32 -4.17
CA LEU A 106 -0.19 -18.11 -5.58
C LEU A 106 -1.47 -18.08 -6.43
N GLY A 107 -1.57 -17.10 -7.32
CA GLY A 107 -2.74 -16.90 -8.18
C GLY A 107 -3.86 -16.06 -7.54
N ASP A 108 -3.75 -15.71 -6.26
CA ASP A 108 -4.66 -14.76 -5.62
C ASP A 108 -4.66 -13.44 -6.38
N LYS A 109 -5.83 -12.81 -6.47
CA LYS A 109 -6.03 -11.58 -7.22
C LYS A 109 -6.30 -10.41 -6.30
N VAL A 110 -5.48 -9.37 -6.37
CA VAL A 110 -5.55 -8.16 -5.52
C VAL A 110 -5.81 -6.91 -6.37
N LEU A 111 -6.40 -5.89 -5.75
CA LEU A 111 -6.63 -4.61 -6.42
C LEU A 111 -5.43 -3.66 -6.28
N ASP A 112 -5.07 -3.03 -7.39
CA ASP A 112 -4.09 -1.95 -7.45
C ASP A 112 -4.70 -0.57 -7.14
N GLY A 113 -3.92 0.50 -7.31
CA GLY A 113 -4.36 1.88 -7.09
C GLY A 113 -5.57 2.29 -7.93
N GLU A 114 -5.66 1.85 -9.17
CA GLU A 114 -6.74 2.19 -10.12
C GLU A 114 -7.91 1.19 -10.05
N SER A 115 -7.90 0.28 -9.06
CA SER A 115 -8.82 -0.86 -8.96
C SER A 115 -8.77 -1.79 -10.17
N LYS A 116 -7.58 -1.96 -10.75
CA LYS A 116 -7.27 -3.03 -11.69
C LYS A 116 -6.72 -4.24 -10.94
N THR A 117 -6.89 -5.40 -11.54
CA THR A 117 -6.43 -6.67 -10.98
C THR A 117 -4.92 -6.84 -11.15
N ASN A 118 -4.25 -7.15 -10.04
CA ASN A 118 -2.92 -7.73 -10.02
C ASN A 118 -2.96 -9.14 -9.42
N ILE A 119 -1.95 -9.95 -9.70
CA ILE A 119 -1.94 -11.37 -9.31
C ILE A 119 -0.75 -11.62 -8.40
N ILE A 120 -0.97 -12.33 -7.30
CA ILE A 120 0.07 -12.80 -6.39
C ILE A 120 0.85 -13.92 -7.11
N GLU A 121 2.14 -13.69 -7.33
CA GLU A 121 3.05 -14.67 -7.95
C GLU A 121 4.00 -15.32 -6.96
N GLU A 122 4.20 -14.70 -5.80
CA GLU A 122 5.03 -15.22 -4.72
C GLU A 122 4.60 -14.54 -3.42
N VAL A 123 4.71 -15.25 -2.31
CA VAL A 123 4.56 -14.66 -0.97
C VAL A 123 5.83 -15.01 -0.21
N LEU A 124 6.76 -14.06 -0.12
CA LEU A 124 7.97 -14.28 0.65
C LEU A 124 7.71 -14.06 2.12
N THR A 125 8.31 -14.91 2.95
CA THR A 125 8.24 -14.81 4.41
C THR A 125 9.64 -14.92 4.98
N ARG A 126 9.96 -14.09 5.97
CA ARG A 126 11.23 -14.20 6.71
C ARG A 126 11.11 -13.66 8.13
N ASP A 127 12.06 -14.03 8.97
CA ASP A 127 12.23 -13.39 10.27
C ASP A 127 12.85 -12.00 10.10
N TYR A 128 12.42 -11.08 10.96
CA TYR A 128 12.86 -9.69 11.01
C TYR A 128 12.96 -9.24 12.47
N SER A 129 14.08 -8.63 12.81
CA SER A 129 14.30 -7.93 14.07
C SER A 129 14.70 -6.50 13.75
N GLY A 130 13.91 -5.52 14.17
CA GLY A 130 14.17 -4.12 13.87
C GLY A 130 12.98 -3.22 14.15
N LYS A 131 13.06 -1.97 13.68
CA LYS A 131 12.00 -0.97 13.88
C LYS A 131 10.86 -1.17 12.90
N ILE A 132 9.63 -1.06 13.38
CA ILE A 132 8.42 -0.96 12.55
C ILE A 132 7.82 0.42 12.73
N ILE A 133 7.44 1.03 11.60
CA ILE A 133 6.79 2.34 11.57
C ILE A 133 5.28 2.13 11.62
N SER A 134 4.64 2.68 12.66
CA SER A 134 3.20 2.76 12.78
C SER A 134 2.71 4.10 12.27
N ILE A 135 1.85 4.08 11.24
CA ILE A 135 1.26 5.26 10.62
C ILE A 135 -0.25 5.20 10.82
N ALA A 136 -0.84 6.27 11.35
CA ALA A 136 -2.29 6.39 11.51
C ALA A 136 -2.83 7.60 10.76
N LEU A 137 -3.87 7.42 9.96
CA LEU A 137 -4.53 8.53 9.25
C LEU A 137 -5.55 9.26 10.15
N SER A 138 -5.75 10.54 9.85
CA SER A 138 -6.56 11.46 10.67
C SER A 138 -8.06 11.26 10.64
N THR A 139 -8.55 10.26 9.90
CA THR A 139 -9.98 10.08 9.65
C THR A 139 -10.60 8.99 10.52
N SER A 140 -9.91 7.86 10.73
CA SER A 140 -10.42 6.71 11.46
C SER A 140 -9.29 5.77 11.88
N ASN A 141 -9.44 5.10 13.02
CA ASN A 141 -8.52 4.06 13.49
C ASN A 141 -8.44 2.84 12.56
N PHE A 142 -9.38 2.70 11.62
CA PHE A 142 -9.32 1.71 10.56
C PHE A 142 -8.07 1.87 9.68
N TYR A 143 -7.62 3.11 9.48
CA TYR A 143 -6.46 3.44 8.65
C TYR A 143 -5.18 3.49 9.47
N LYS A 144 -4.80 2.33 10.01
CA LYS A 144 -3.52 2.13 10.70
C LYS A 144 -2.66 1.14 9.94
N PHE A 145 -1.42 1.52 9.69
CA PHE A 145 -0.43 0.76 8.92
C PHE A 145 0.77 0.45 9.80
N PHE A 146 1.36 -0.72 9.59
CA PHE A 146 2.58 -1.16 10.24
C PHE A 146 3.54 -1.61 9.14
N LEU A 147 4.53 -0.78 8.87
CA LEU A 147 5.41 -0.94 7.71
C LEU A 147 6.87 -0.98 8.16
N THR A 148 7.70 -1.69 7.40
CA THR A 148 9.15 -1.57 7.56
C THR A 148 9.60 -0.15 7.22
N PRO A 149 10.73 0.34 7.77
CA PRO A 149 11.15 1.74 7.62
C PRO A 149 11.29 2.20 6.17
N ASN A 150 11.63 1.30 5.26
CA ASN A 150 11.86 1.62 3.85
C ASN A 150 10.69 1.33 2.92
N HIS A 151 9.59 0.79 3.44
CA HIS A 151 8.39 0.54 2.66
C HIS A 151 7.93 1.82 1.95
N PRO A 152 7.80 1.81 0.62
CA PRO A 152 7.44 3.02 -0.13
C PRO A 152 5.94 3.28 -0.06
N VAL A 153 5.62 4.49 0.40
CA VAL A 153 4.27 4.98 0.58
C VAL A 153 4.02 6.13 -0.40
N PRO A 154 3.00 6.05 -1.28
CA PRO A 154 2.53 7.18 -2.06
C PRO A 154 2.03 8.29 -1.15
N CYS A 155 2.56 9.49 -1.34
CA CYS A 155 2.25 10.61 -0.46
C CYS A 155 2.55 11.97 -1.09
N VAL A 156 2.02 13.01 -0.43
CA VAL A 156 2.35 14.42 -0.69
C VAL A 156 2.84 15.02 0.62
N ARG A 157 4.04 15.61 0.62
CA ARG A 157 4.55 16.31 1.80
C ARG A 157 3.73 17.56 2.07
N ARG A 158 3.34 17.78 3.33
CA ARG A 158 2.60 18.98 3.70
C ARG A 158 3.38 20.24 3.37
N GLU A 159 4.67 20.27 3.69
CA GLU A 159 5.58 21.41 3.48
C GLU A 159 5.52 21.96 2.04
N LYS A 160 5.41 21.07 1.05
CA LYS A 160 5.37 21.42 -0.39
C LYS A 160 4.09 22.16 -0.79
N ILE A 161 3.02 22.03 -0.01
CA ILE A 161 1.73 22.65 -0.29
C ILE A 161 1.27 23.60 0.83
N THR A 162 2.18 24.05 1.70
CA THR A 162 1.86 25.04 2.74
C THR A 162 1.67 26.45 2.18
N LYS A 163 0.81 27.23 2.86
CA LYS A 163 0.57 28.66 2.62
C LYS A 163 1.52 29.55 3.44
N VAL A 164 1.68 29.24 4.72
CA VAL A 164 2.59 29.89 5.68
C VAL A 164 3.17 28.79 6.58
N ASP A 165 4.47 28.80 6.80
CA ASP A 165 5.09 27.85 7.73
C ASP A 165 4.83 28.31 9.16
N ARG A 166 3.98 27.59 9.89
CA ARG A 166 3.65 27.85 11.29
C ARG A 166 3.81 26.55 12.07
N SER A 167 5.05 26.11 12.25
CA SER A 167 5.38 24.98 13.12
C SER A 167 5.27 25.38 14.59
N THR A 168 4.05 25.46 15.11
CA THR A 168 3.82 25.48 16.57
C THR A 168 3.35 24.09 16.99
N ALA A 169 3.77 23.65 18.18
CA ALA A 169 3.70 22.26 18.63
C ALA A 169 2.33 21.56 18.52
N ASN A 170 1.22 22.31 18.40
CA ASN A 170 -0.14 21.77 18.43
C ASN A 170 -1.00 21.99 17.17
N ARG A 171 -0.48 22.56 16.07
CA ARG A 171 -1.26 22.74 14.82
C ARG A 171 -0.43 22.49 13.55
N TRP A 172 -1.02 21.78 12.59
CA TRP A 172 -0.43 21.62 11.25
C TRP A 172 -0.49 22.92 10.47
N SER A 173 0.56 23.20 9.70
CA SER A 173 0.61 24.33 8.78
C SER A 173 -0.57 24.30 7.79
N GLU A 174 -1.19 25.46 7.61
CA GLU A 174 -2.27 25.66 6.65
C GLU A 174 -1.77 25.39 5.23
N ILE A 175 -2.60 24.73 4.43
CA ILE A 175 -2.28 24.41 3.04
C ILE A 175 -2.83 25.46 2.10
N ASN A 176 -2.11 25.63 0.98
CA ASN A 176 -2.60 26.37 -0.16
C ASN A 176 -3.27 25.39 -1.14
N ASN A 177 -4.60 25.43 -1.21
CA ASN A 177 -5.36 24.57 -2.12
C ASN A 177 -4.96 24.72 -3.59
N SER A 178 -4.47 25.89 -4.03
CA SER A 178 -4.04 26.08 -5.42
C SER A 178 -2.78 25.27 -5.76
N LYS A 179 -1.94 24.94 -4.76
CA LYS A 179 -0.73 24.13 -4.94
C LYS A 179 -1.03 22.63 -5.02
N ILE A 180 -2.22 22.19 -4.62
CA ILE A 180 -2.57 20.76 -4.57
C ILE A 180 -2.59 20.18 -5.98
N SER A 181 -3.32 20.78 -6.91
CA SER A 181 -3.41 20.29 -8.30
C SER A 181 -2.07 20.33 -9.06
N SER A 182 -1.08 21.08 -8.58
CA SER A 182 0.28 21.12 -9.15
C SER A 182 1.29 20.25 -8.39
N SER A 183 0.93 19.72 -7.22
CA SER A 183 1.82 18.86 -6.44
C SER A 183 2.06 17.54 -7.17
N CYS A 184 3.19 16.89 -6.90
CA CYS A 184 3.46 15.54 -7.39
C CYS A 184 3.26 14.55 -6.25
N ILE A 185 2.64 13.40 -6.55
CA ILE A 185 2.68 12.25 -5.64
C ILE A 185 4.09 11.67 -5.67
N GLU A 186 4.68 11.51 -4.50
CA GLU A 186 6.01 10.96 -4.29
C GLU A 186 5.91 9.61 -3.60
N LEU A 187 6.84 8.71 -3.92
CA LEU A 187 7.03 7.48 -3.15
C LEU A 187 8.06 7.77 -2.08
N MET A 188 7.59 7.89 -0.84
CA MET A 188 8.46 8.12 0.32
C MET A 188 8.56 6.87 1.19
N PRO A 189 9.74 6.61 1.78
CA PRO A 189 9.88 5.58 2.80
C PRO A 189 8.98 5.86 4.01
N ALA A 190 8.42 4.81 4.60
CA ALA A 190 7.56 4.93 5.78
C ALA A 190 8.22 5.74 6.91
N ALA A 191 9.52 5.56 7.15
CA ALA A 191 10.26 6.25 8.21
C ALA A 191 10.47 7.75 7.98
N GLU A 192 10.29 8.22 6.74
CA GLU A 192 10.43 9.64 6.39
C GLU A 192 9.12 10.41 6.51
N LEU A 193 8.00 9.69 6.64
CA LEU A 193 6.70 10.32 6.79
C LEU A 193 6.62 11.06 8.12
N LYS A 194 6.05 12.27 8.07
CA LYS A 194 5.82 13.08 9.26
C LYS A 194 4.33 13.22 9.51
N THR A 195 3.98 13.41 10.77
CA THR A 195 2.64 13.85 11.14
C THR A 195 2.27 15.11 10.36
N GLY A 196 1.10 15.08 9.73
CA GLY A 196 0.61 16.13 8.83
C GLY A 196 0.83 15.86 7.34
N ASP A 197 1.80 15.04 6.93
CA ASP A 197 1.93 14.63 5.52
C ASP A 197 0.68 13.88 5.05
N PHE A 198 0.51 13.70 3.74
CA PHE A 198 -0.71 13.11 3.19
C PHE A 198 -0.42 11.75 2.54
N MET A 199 -1.15 10.71 2.95
CA MET A 199 -1.25 9.46 2.19
C MET A 199 -2.38 9.54 1.17
N ILE A 200 -2.33 8.69 0.15
CA ILE A 200 -3.20 8.79 -1.03
C ILE A 200 -4.25 7.69 -1.05
N PHE A 201 -5.51 8.06 -1.28
CA PHE A 201 -6.58 7.14 -1.68
C PHE A 201 -6.97 7.43 -3.13
N ASN A 202 -6.67 6.51 -4.03
CA ASN A 202 -6.99 6.63 -5.45
C ASN A 202 -8.46 6.28 -5.74
N VAL A 203 -9.09 7.07 -6.61
CA VAL A 203 -10.46 6.87 -7.05
C VAL A 203 -10.46 6.34 -8.50
N PRO A 204 -11.09 5.20 -8.79
CA PRO A 204 -11.19 4.70 -10.15
C PRO A 204 -11.99 5.63 -11.05
N ASP A 205 -11.43 5.99 -12.19
CA ASP A 205 -12.03 6.93 -13.16
C ASP A 205 -12.79 6.25 -14.31
N LYS A 206 -12.82 4.91 -14.33
CA LYS A 206 -13.46 4.15 -15.41
C LYS A 206 -14.97 4.42 -15.42
N ILE A 207 -15.51 4.91 -16.53
CA ILE A 207 -16.96 5.10 -16.71
C ILE A 207 -17.44 4.16 -17.82
N LYS A 208 -18.46 3.36 -17.53
CA LYS A 208 -19.16 2.51 -18.49
C LYS A 208 -20.64 2.54 -18.16
N ASP A 209 -21.43 3.09 -19.07
CA ASP A 209 -22.89 3.12 -18.89
C ASP A 209 -23.53 1.77 -19.24
N ASN A 210 -24.67 1.49 -18.60
CA ASN A 210 -25.56 0.40 -18.94
C ASN A 210 -27.00 0.96 -19.02
N LEU A 211 -27.63 0.82 -20.18
CA LEU A 211 -28.99 1.31 -20.44
C LEU A 211 -30.06 0.51 -19.67
N GLU A 212 -29.81 -0.75 -19.33
CA GLU A 212 -30.71 -1.55 -18.49
C GLU A 212 -30.76 -1.06 -17.04
N ILE A 213 -29.69 -0.39 -16.58
CA ILE A 213 -29.57 0.17 -15.23
C ILE A 213 -29.79 1.68 -15.30
N ASP A 214 -31.02 2.10 -15.57
CA ASP A 214 -31.39 3.51 -15.55
C ASP A 214 -31.55 4.07 -14.13
N ALA A 215 -31.93 5.35 -14.01
CA ALA A 215 -32.05 6.04 -12.73
C ALA A 215 -33.09 5.40 -11.79
N ASP A 216 -34.16 4.83 -12.34
CA ASP A 216 -35.20 4.19 -11.55
C ASP A 216 -34.67 2.86 -10.99
N ILE A 217 -34.01 2.05 -11.82
CA ILE A 217 -33.35 0.80 -11.38
C ILE A 217 -32.24 1.10 -10.37
N CYS A 218 -31.46 2.16 -10.55
CA CYS A 218 -30.44 2.59 -9.59
C CYS A 218 -31.03 2.86 -8.20
N SER A 219 -32.18 3.54 -8.14
CA SER A 219 -32.82 3.87 -6.87
C SER A 219 -33.33 2.60 -6.17
N ILE A 220 -34.02 1.73 -6.92
CA ILE A 220 -34.47 0.41 -6.41
C ILE A 220 -33.29 -0.47 -5.99
N LEU A 221 -32.16 -0.40 -6.68
CA LEU A 221 -30.95 -1.15 -6.34
C LEU A 221 -30.35 -0.68 -5.00
N GLY A 222 -30.33 0.63 -4.73
CA GLY A 222 -29.87 1.16 -3.44
C GLY A 222 -30.73 0.68 -2.28
N TYR A 223 -32.06 0.73 -2.41
CA TYR A 223 -32.99 0.14 -1.43
C TYR A 223 -32.84 -1.38 -1.33
N TYR A 224 -32.53 -2.07 -2.43
CA TYR A 224 -32.39 -3.52 -2.40
C TYR A 224 -31.16 -3.96 -1.60
N VAL A 225 -30.03 -3.30 -1.86
CA VAL A 225 -28.76 -3.66 -1.22
C VAL A 225 -28.78 -3.30 0.28
N SER A 226 -29.50 -2.26 0.68
CA SER A 226 -29.76 -1.93 2.10
C SER A 226 -30.85 -2.84 2.70
N ASP A 227 -32.12 -2.54 2.46
CA ASP A 227 -33.29 -3.15 3.14
C ASP A 227 -34.16 -4.06 2.29
N GLY A 228 -33.71 -4.44 1.10
CA GLY A 228 -34.47 -5.36 0.24
C GLY A 228 -34.24 -6.84 0.53
N SER A 229 -35.23 -7.66 0.19
CA SER A 229 -35.13 -9.12 0.14
C SER A 229 -35.89 -9.69 -1.04
N ILE A 230 -35.36 -10.75 -1.65
CA ILE A 230 -35.98 -11.42 -2.80
C ILE A 230 -36.40 -12.83 -2.38
N PRO A 231 -37.64 -13.02 -1.89
CA PRO A 231 -38.11 -14.32 -1.43
C PRO A 231 -38.47 -15.29 -2.57
N SER A 232 -38.68 -14.80 -3.80
CA SER A 232 -38.93 -15.66 -4.97
C SER A 232 -38.45 -15.00 -6.27
N LYS A 233 -38.52 -15.71 -7.39
CA LYS A 233 -38.10 -15.18 -8.71
C LYS A 233 -38.99 -14.03 -9.22
N ASN A 234 -40.17 -13.85 -8.64
CA ASN A 234 -41.18 -12.92 -9.18
C ASN A 234 -41.46 -11.72 -8.28
N ARG A 235 -40.86 -11.65 -7.08
CA ARG A 235 -41.07 -10.52 -6.18
C ARG A 235 -39.85 -10.14 -5.38
N VAL A 236 -39.71 -8.84 -5.13
CA VAL A 236 -38.80 -8.23 -4.16
C VAL A 236 -39.62 -7.47 -3.12
N ILE A 237 -39.19 -7.50 -1.87
CA ILE A 237 -39.84 -6.83 -0.74
C ILE A 237 -38.81 -5.93 -0.06
N PHE A 238 -39.20 -4.70 0.24
CA PHE A 238 -38.41 -3.74 1.00
C PHE A 238 -39.08 -3.51 2.36
N TYR A 239 -38.26 -3.38 3.41
CA TYR A 239 -38.72 -3.31 4.79
C TYR A 239 -38.27 -1.99 5.41
N PHE A 240 -39.21 -1.17 5.86
CA PHE A 240 -38.92 0.12 6.49
C PHE A 240 -39.67 0.26 7.81
N GLY A 241 -39.15 1.05 8.74
CA GLY A 241 -39.85 1.39 9.97
C GLY A 241 -41.18 2.10 9.70
N LEU A 242 -42.13 2.05 10.65
CA LEU A 242 -43.42 2.72 10.48
C LEU A 242 -43.32 4.25 10.28
N ASN A 243 -42.21 4.86 10.71
CA ASN A 243 -41.96 6.29 10.57
C ASN A 243 -41.23 6.66 9.26
N GLU A 244 -40.90 5.67 8.43
CA GLU A 244 -40.12 5.81 7.19
C GLU A 244 -41.02 5.69 5.95
N GLY A 245 -42.26 6.17 6.06
CA GLY A 245 -43.26 6.08 5.00
C GLY A 245 -42.84 6.74 3.69
N GLU A 246 -42.02 7.79 3.77
CA GLU A 246 -41.48 8.50 2.61
C GLU A 246 -40.62 7.61 1.68
N PHE A 247 -39.92 6.62 2.23
CA PHE A 247 -39.12 5.68 1.42
C PHE A 247 -40.01 4.68 0.68
N VAL A 248 -41.14 4.31 1.28
CA VAL A 248 -42.18 3.50 0.62
C VAL A 248 -42.85 4.30 -0.49
N GLU A 249 -43.15 5.57 -0.26
CA GLU A 249 -43.71 6.48 -1.27
C GLU A 249 -42.75 6.67 -2.46
N ASP A 250 -41.44 6.77 -2.21
CA ASP A 250 -40.43 6.86 -3.27
C ASP A 250 -40.45 5.62 -4.20
N ILE A 251 -40.43 4.42 -3.62
CA ILE A 251 -40.53 3.16 -4.38
C ILE A 251 -41.90 3.04 -5.08
N GLU A 252 -42.98 3.46 -4.43
CA GLU A 252 -44.33 3.47 -5.00
C GLU A 252 -44.40 4.38 -6.23
N ASN A 253 -43.82 5.57 -6.17
CA ASN A 253 -43.78 6.52 -7.28
C ASN A 253 -43.01 5.97 -8.48
N ILE A 254 -41.88 5.30 -8.23
CA ILE A 254 -41.14 4.59 -9.28
C ILE A 254 -42.01 3.48 -9.88
N ALA A 255 -42.68 2.68 -9.06
CA ALA A 255 -43.53 1.60 -9.53
C ALA A 255 -44.71 2.11 -10.38
N LYS A 256 -45.36 3.21 -9.96
CA LYS A 256 -46.42 3.89 -10.72
C LYS A 256 -45.91 4.39 -12.07
N LYS A 257 -44.78 5.11 -12.08
CA LYS A 257 -44.12 5.63 -13.29
C LYS A 257 -43.81 4.52 -14.29
N ARG A 258 -43.34 3.37 -13.78
CA ARG A 258 -42.92 2.21 -14.58
C ARG A 258 -44.05 1.23 -14.89
N LYS A 259 -45.26 1.50 -14.37
CA LYS A 259 -46.44 0.62 -14.45
C LYS A 259 -46.18 -0.79 -13.89
N TRP A 260 -45.34 -0.88 -12.86
CA TRP A 260 -45.03 -2.11 -12.16
C TRP A 260 -46.12 -2.48 -11.16
N ARG A 261 -46.37 -3.78 -11.00
CA ARG A 261 -47.31 -4.30 -9.99
C ARG A 261 -46.67 -4.24 -8.61
N TYR A 262 -47.32 -3.57 -7.66
CA TYR A 262 -46.84 -3.49 -6.29
C TYR A 262 -47.95 -3.70 -5.24
N ARG A 263 -47.55 -3.96 -4.00
CA ARG A 263 -48.44 -4.03 -2.83
C ARG A 263 -47.75 -3.40 -1.63
N ILE A 264 -48.46 -2.52 -0.93
CA ILE A 264 -48.02 -1.93 0.35
C ILE A 264 -48.81 -2.59 1.48
N TYR A 265 -48.14 -2.98 2.57
CA TYR A 265 -48.79 -3.57 3.74
C TYR A 265 -47.94 -3.40 4.99
N LYS A 266 -48.59 -3.44 6.16
CA LYS A 266 -47.92 -3.40 7.47
C LYS A 266 -47.71 -4.82 8.02
N ARG A 267 -46.56 -5.08 8.64
CA ARG A 267 -46.30 -6.31 9.42
C ARG A 267 -46.30 -5.98 10.90
N ASN A 268 -47.46 -6.15 11.54
CA ASN A 268 -47.71 -5.74 12.92
C ASN A 268 -46.81 -6.43 13.96
N THR A 269 -46.29 -7.63 13.66
CA THR A 269 -45.37 -8.35 14.56
C THR A 269 -43.98 -7.71 14.64
N GLU A 270 -43.60 -6.93 13.63
CA GLU A 270 -42.25 -6.38 13.47
C GLU A 270 -42.25 -4.84 13.51
N ASN A 271 -43.43 -4.18 13.52
CA ASN A 271 -43.58 -2.73 13.37
C ASN A 271 -42.85 -2.19 12.13
N VAL A 272 -43.08 -2.85 11.00
CA VAL A 272 -42.47 -2.54 9.70
C VAL A 272 -43.54 -2.27 8.66
N LEU A 273 -43.32 -1.26 7.82
CA LEU A 273 -44.04 -0.97 6.59
C LEU A 273 -43.30 -1.61 5.41
N CYS A 274 -44.00 -2.42 4.63
CA CYS A 274 -43.43 -3.15 3.50
C CYS A 274 -44.01 -2.66 2.18
N ILE A 275 -43.15 -2.56 1.18
CA ILE A 275 -43.55 -2.47 -0.23
C ILE A 275 -42.98 -3.66 -1.00
N GLN A 276 -43.87 -4.38 -1.69
CA GLN A 276 -43.53 -5.52 -2.52
C GLN A 276 -43.71 -5.14 -3.99
N LEU A 277 -42.69 -5.35 -4.81
CA LEU A 277 -42.78 -5.27 -6.27
C LEU A 277 -42.90 -6.68 -6.85
N ASN A 278 -43.79 -6.90 -7.82
CA ASN A 278 -44.07 -8.19 -8.46
C ASN A 278 -43.58 -8.23 -9.91
N GLU A 279 -42.33 -7.86 -10.12
CA GLU A 279 -41.74 -7.73 -11.45
C GLU A 279 -40.52 -8.64 -11.60
N PRO A 280 -40.63 -9.75 -12.37
CA PRO A 280 -39.53 -10.69 -12.57
C PRO A 280 -38.26 -10.06 -13.14
N LEU A 281 -38.40 -9.11 -14.07
CA LEU A 281 -37.26 -8.41 -14.68
C LEU A 281 -36.51 -7.56 -13.63
N VAL A 282 -37.23 -6.87 -12.75
CA VAL A 282 -36.62 -6.12 -11.65
C VAL A 282 -35.88 -7.06 -10.71
N VAL A 283 -36.48 -8.20 -10.36
CA VAL A 283 -35.83 -9.23 -9.53
C VAL A 283 -34.53 -9.75 -10.18
N GLU A 284 -34.55 -9.99 -11.49
CA GLU A 284 -33.36 -10.43 -12.23
C GLU A 284 -32.23 -9.39 -12.17
N LEU A 285 -32.56 -8.13 -12.48
CA LEU A 285 -31.59 -7.02 -12.45
C LEU A 285 -31.02 -6.82 -11.04
N LEU A 286 -31.87 -6.86 -10.01
CA LEU A 286 -31.44 -6.72 -8.62
C LEU A 286 -30.52 -7.87 -8.18
N LYS A 287 -30.80 -9.12 -8.56
CA LYS A 287 -29.90 -10.24 -8.27
C LYS A 287 -28.58 -10.11 -9.01
N ARG A 288 -28.62 -9.72 -10.28
CA ARG A 288 -27.43 -9.58 -11.14
C ARG A 288 -26.51 -8.47 -10.62
N HIS A 289 -27.08 -7.34 -10.21
CA HIS A 289 -26.31 -6.14 -9.90
C HIS A 289 -26.17 -5.83 -8.39
N GLY A 290 -27.03 -6.41 -7.55
CA GLY A 290 -27.07 -6.23 -6.10
C GLY A 290 -26.76 -7.50 -5.29
N GLY A 291 -26.52 -8.64 -5.96
CA GLY A 291 -26.21 -9.91 -5.32
C GLY A 291 -27.44 -10.65 -4.77
N ALA A 292 -27.21 -11.80 -4.14
CA ALA A 292 -28.28 -12.57 -3.50
C ALA A 292 -28.63 -11.98 -2.12
N PRO A 293 -29.84 -12.22 -1.57
CA PRO A 293 -30.19 -11.69 -0.25
C PRO A 293 -29.23 -12.09 0.88
N SER A 294 -28.60 -13.27 0.80
CA SER A 294 -27.58 -13.75 1.75
C SER A 294 -26.19 -13.14 1.52
N HIS A 295 -25.95 -12.57 0.34
CA HIS A 295 -24.67 -12.03 -0.09
C HIS A 295 -24.87 -10.84 -1.03
N LYS A 296 -25.34 -9.73 -0.43
CA LYS A 296 -25.58 -8.47 -1.13
C LYS A 296 -24.25 -7.79 -1.44
N LYS A 297 -24.09 -7.33 -2.68
CA LYS A 297 -22.90 -6.63 -3.20
C LYS A 297 -23.25 -5.89 -4.48
N PHE A 298 -22.45 -4.89 -4.85
CA PHE A 298 -22.58 -4.27 -6.17
C PHE A 298 -21.77 -5.04 -7.22
N SER A 299 -22.34 -5.22 -8.42
CA SER A 299 -21.59 -5.72 -9.58
C SER A 299 -20.58 -4.68 -10.10
N ASP A 300 -19.56 -5.13 -10.84
CA ASP A 300 -18.59 -4.25 -11.49
C ASP A 300 -19.24 -3.19 -12.38
N GLU A 301 -20.34 -3.54 -13.06
CA GLU A 301 -21.07 -2.59 -13.89
C GLU A 301 -21.56 -1.40 -13.06
N VAL A 302 -22.12 -1.67 -11.88
CA VAL A 302 -22.59 -0.64 -10.94
C VAL A 302 -21.43 0.22 -10.43
N LEU A 303 -20.27 -0.40 -10.14
CA LEU A 303 -19.08 0.31 -9.68
C LEU A 303 -18.52 1.30 -10.73
N TYR A 304 -18.83 1.09 -12.00
CA TYR A 304 -18.36 1.93 -13.12
C TYR A 304 -19.46 2.72 -13.82
N LEU A 305 -20.71 2.69 -13.34
CA LEU A 305 -21.79 3.51 -13.88
C LEU A 305 -21.43 5.02 -13.87
N PRO A 306 -22.07 5.83 -14.73
CA PRO A 306 -22.03 7.27 -14.64
C PRO A 306 -22.38 7.78 -13.24
N MET A 307 -21.69 8.84 -12.80
CA MET A 307 -21.80 9.36 -11.43
C MET A 307 -23.24 9.73 -11.03
N HIS A 308 -24.05 10.29 -11.95
CA HIS A 308 -25.44 10.64 -11.67
C HIS A 308 -26.34 9.43 -11.38
N LYS A 309 -26.01 8.25 -11.93
CA LYS A 309 -26.67 6.97 -11.62
C LYS A 309 -26.21 6.43 -10.27
N GLN A 310 -24.90 6.49 -10.03
CA GLN A 310 -24.29 6.11 -8.75
C GLN A 310 -24.85 6.93 -7.57
N GLU A 311 -25.10 8.21 -7.78
CA GLU A 311 -25.72 9.08 -6.78
C GLU A 311 -27.12 8.59 -6.38
N LYS A 312 -27.94 8.12 -7.32
CA LYS A 312 -29.26 7.54 -7.02
C LYS A 312 -29.17 6.29 -6.14
N ILE A 313 -28.17 5.44 -6.40
CA ILE A 313 -27.90 4.25 -5.58
C ILE A 313 -27.53 4.66 -4.16
N ILE A 314 -26.58 5.60 -4.00
CA ILE A 314 -26.12 6.05 -2.69
C ILE A 314 -27.25 6.74 -1.90
N ASN A 315 -28.06 7.60 -2.53
CA ASN A 315 -29.19 8.24 -1.87
C ASN A 315 -30.18 7.21 -1.32
N SER A 316 -30.56 6.24 -2.14
CA SER A 316 -31.53 5.22 -1.74
C SER A 316 -30.95 4.23 -0.72
N TYR A 317 -29.64 3.95 -0.80
CA TYR A 317 -28.95 3.15 0.21
C TYR A 317 -28.97 3.87 1.57
N ILE A 318 -28.66 5.18 1.62
CA ILE A 318 -28.67 5.96 2.85
C ILE A 318 -30.07 5.96 3.49
N ASN A 319 -31.12 6.01 2.69
CA ASN A 319 -32.49 5.96 3.19
C ASN A 319 -32.81 4.61 3.86
N GLY A 320 -32.25 3.50 3.37
CA GLY A 320 -32.42 2.19 4.01
C GLY A 320 -31.50 2.00 5.23
N ASP A 321 -30.20 1.81 4.97
CA ASP A 321 -29.21 1.40 5.98
C ASP A 321 -28.32 2.56 6.46
N GLY A 322 -28.84 3.78 6.40
CA GLY A 322 -28.12 4.98 6.77
C GLY A 322 -28.95 5.93 7.62
N TRP A 323 -28.33 7.04 7.98
CA TRP A 323 -29.03 8.16 8.60
C TRP A 323 -28.28 9.46 8.36
N VAL A 324 -29.01 10.56 8.52
CA VAL A 324 -28.50 11.91 8.33
C VAL A 324 -28.72 12.70 9.60
N THR A 325 -27.73 13.49 9.99
CA THR A 325 -27.85 14.40 11.13
C THR A 325 -27.31 15.76 10.81
N GLN A 326 -27.96 16.77 11.36
CA GLN A 326 -27.49 18.14 11.31
C GLN A 326 -26.64 18.39 12.56
N GLN A 327 -25.36 18.69 12.36
CA GLN A 327 -24.46 19.03 13.45
C GLN A 327 -24.92 20.36 14.08
N LYS A 328 -25.02 20.42 15.41
CA LYS A 328 -25.50 21.61 16.12
C LYS A 328 -24.70 22.89 15.79
N ASP A 329 -23.43 22.72 15.44
CA ASP A 329 -22.49 23.82 15.22
C ASP A 329 -22.15 24.04 13.73
N SER A 330 -22.78 23.32 12.79
CA SER A 330 -22.57 23.54 11.36
C SER A 330 -23.85 23.35 10.56
N TRP A 331 -24.12 24.23 9.60
CA TRP A 331 -25.23 24.12 8.63
C TRP A 331 -25.12 22.91 7.68
N GLN A 332 -24.16 22.01 7.89
CA GLN A 332 -23.91 20.85 7.04
C GLN A 332 -24.45 19.57 7.64
N ALA A 333 -25.15 18.81 6.80
CA ALA A 333 -25.57 17.45 7.08
C ALA A 333 -24.35 16.50 7.08
N GLN A 334 -24.33 15.60 8.06
CA GLN A 334 -23.42 14.48 8.12
C GLN A 334 -24.20 13.20 7.84
N TYR A 335 -23.66 12.40 6.93
CA TYR A 335 -24.25 11.18 6.43
C TYR A 335 -23.52 9.99 7.02
N PHE A 336 -24.30 8.98 7.39
CA PHE A 336 -23.84 7.74 7.96
C PHE A 336 -24.40 6.59 7.15
N ILE A 337 -23.55 5.64 6.81
CA ILE A 337 -23.92 4.36 6.20
C ILE A 337 -23.33 3.26 7.07
N SER A 338 -24.13 2.23 7.34
CA SER A 338 -23.68 1.05 8.11
C SER A 338 -23.81 -0.22 7.28
N THR A 339 -22.87 -1.13 7.45
CA THR A 339 -22.95 -2.49 6.90
C THR A 339 -22.14 -3.46 7.74
N SER A 340 -22.59 -4.71 7.84
CA SER A 340 -21.82 -5.78 8.50
C SER A 340 -20.74 -6.38 7.60
N LYS A 341 -20.73 -6.04 6.29
CA LYS A 341 -19.84 -6.62 5.30
C LYS A 341 -18.72 -5.67 4.90
N GLU A 342 -17.47 -6.12 5.07
CA GLU A 342 -16.27 -5.34 4.73
C GLU A 342 -16.20 -5.04 3.22
N GLU A 343 -16.52 -6.03 2.38
CA GLU A 343 -16.53 -5.88 0.92
C GLU A 343 -17.49 -4.78 0.44
N LEU A 344 -18.70 -4.74 0.99
CA LEU A 344 -19.71 -3.75 0.64
C LEU A 344 -19.30 -2.36 1.12
N ALA A 345 -18.64 -2.26 2.29
CA ALA A 345 -18.09 -1.00 2.79
C ALA A 345 -17.06 -0.40 1.82
N TYR A 346 -16.15 -1.22 1.26
CA TYR A 346 -15.21 -0.75 0.23
C TYR A 346 -15.90 -0.35 -1.07
N GLN A 347 -16.89 -1.13 -1.54
CA GLN A 347 -17.66 -0.79 -2.74
C GLN A 347 -18.38 0.54 -2.59
N LEU A 348 -19.07 0.75 -1.46
CA LEU A 348 -19.71 2.02 -1.13
C LEU A 348 -18.71 3.17 -1.05
N GLN A 349 -17.56 2.96 -0.40
CA GLN A 349 -16.50 3.97 -0.31
C GLN A 349 -15.99 4.38 -1.71
N ILE A 350 -15.85 3.43 -2.64
CA ILE A 350 -15.42 3.72 -4.02
C ILE A 350 -16.50 4.49 -4.78
N ILE A 351 -17.76 4.06 -4.70
CA ILE A 351 -18.87 4.76 -5.35
C ILE A 351 -18.95 6.21 -4.83
N ILE A 352 -18.90 6.41 -3.51
CA ILE A 352 -18.91 7.75 -2.90
C ILE A 352 -17.64 8.55 -3.28
N GLY A 353 -16.49 7.88 -3.35
CA GLY A 353 -15.24 8.45 -3.83
C GLY A 353 -15.33 9.01 -5.23
N ARG A 354 -16.02 8.31 -6.14
CA ARG A 354 -16.28 8.75 -7.52
C ARG A 354 -17.20 9.97 -7.58
N LEU A 355 -18.07 10.16 -6.58
CA LEU A 355 -18.86 11.38 -6.40
C LEU A 355 -18.04 12.55 -5.83
N GLY A 356 -16.72 12.40 -5.70
CA GLY A 356 -15.82 13.44 -5.20
C GLY A 356 -15.78 13.54 -3.67
N ILE A 357 -16.31 12.54 -2.96
CA ILE A 357 -16.39 12.53 -1.50
C ILE A 357 -15.56 11.38 -0.93
N PHE A 358 -14.61 11.66 -0.04
CA PHE A 358 -13.96 10.60 0.72
C PHE A 358 -14.80 10.23 1.94
N ALA A 359 -15.30 8.99 1.96
CA ALA A 359 -16.08 8.46 3.07
C ALA A 359 -15.27 7.49 3.93
N PRO A 360 -14.61 7.93 5.03
CA PRO A 360 -13.79 7.06 5.86
C PRO A 360 -14.59 5.90 6.45
N ILE A 361 -13.98 4.72 6.45
CA ILE A 361 -14.53 3.53 7.10
C ILE A 361 -14.12 3.51 8.57
N HIS A 362 -15.08 3.23 9.44
CA HIS A 362 -14.89 3.00 10.87
C HIS A 362 -15.35 1.58 11.20
N LYS A 363 -14.44 0.74 11.67
CA LYS A 363 -14.76 -0.61 12.11
C LYS A 363 -15.13 -0.61 13.60
N ARG A 364 -16.29 -1.16 13.92
CA ARG A 364 -16.69 -1.55 15.27
C ARG A 364 -16.53 -3.05 15.39
N GLU A 365 -15.71 -3.49 16.34
CA GLU A 365 -15.52 -4.92 16.58
C GLU A 365 -16.81 -5.58 17.07
N GLY A 366 -16.98 -6.84 16.68
CA GLY A 366 -18.08 -7.67 17.16
C GLY A 366 -18.03 -7.83 18.67
N ARG A 367 -19.21 -8.01 19.27
CA ARG A 367 -19.33 -8.28 20.71
C ARG A 367 -20.41 -9.31 20.95
N GLU A 368 -20.16 -10.12 21.98
CA GLU A 368 -21.15 -11.01 22.55
C GLU A 368 -21.82 -10.29 23.73
N PHE A 369 -23.15 -10.35 23.80
CA PHE A 369 -23.91 -9.74 24.88
C PHE A 369 -25.16 -10.56 25.18
N VAL A 370 -25.56 -10.58 26.45
CA VAL A 370 -26.79 -11.26 26.89
C VAL A 370 -27.90 -10.23 27.00
N ARG A 371 -29.03 -10.48 26.34
CA ARG A 371 -30.25 -9.67 26.49
C ARG A 371 -31.44 -10.58 26.72
N ARG A 372 -32.23 -10.33 27.76
CA ARG A 372 -33.39 -11.18 28.15
C ARG A 372 -33.04 -12.67 28.22
N GLY A 373 -31.89 -13.02 28.80
CA GLY A 373 -31.43 -14.41 28.95
C GLY A 373 -30.96 -15.11 27.68
N LYS A 374 -30.96 -14.44 26.51
CA LYS A 374 -30.41 -14.97 25.26
C LYS A 374 -29.06 -14.35 24.95
N LEU A 375 -28.10 -15.19 24.55
CA LEU A 375 -26.80 -14.76 24.05
C LEU A 375 -26.95 -14.27 22.62
N TYR A 376 -26.54 -13.03 22.37
CA TYR A 376 -26.46 -12.42 21.05
C TYR A 376 -24.99 -12.22 20.69
N LYS A 377 -24.65 -12.50 19.43
CA LYS A 377 -23.32 -12.27 18.86
C LYS A 377 -23.46 -11.34 17.67
N ASN A 378 -22.87 -10.15 17.75
CA ASN A 378 -22.69 -9.29 16.58
C ASN A 378 -21.30 -9.55 15.99
N THR A 379 -21.20 -9.71 14.67
CA THR A 379 -19.97 -9.91 13.91
C THR A 379 -19.13 -8.64 13.75
N GLY A 380 -19.66 -7.49 14.15
CA GLY A 380 -19.04 -6.18 13.96
C GLY A 380 -19.68 -5.43 12.80
N GLU A 381 -19.35 -4.14 12.69
CA GLU A 381 -19.96 -3.20 11.75
C GLU A 381 -18.90 -2.30 11.13
N TYR A 382 -19.07 -2.01 9.84
CA TYR A 382 -18.32 -1.02 9.08
C TYR A 382 -19.22 0.19 8.85
N ASN A 383 -18.80 1.34 9.36
CA ASN A 383 -19.55 2.58 9.28
C ASN A 383 -18.81 3.56 8.38
N LEU A 384 -19.45 4.06 7.33
CA LEU A 384 -18.93 5.13 6.50
C LEU A 384 -19.55 6.44 6.97
N ILE A 385 -18.71 7.41 7.29
CA ILE A 385 -19.14 8.69 7.86
C ILE A 385 -18.60 9.82 6.99
N PHE A 386 -19.49 10.61 6.37
CA PHE A 386 -19.05 11.63 5.41
C PHE A 386 -19.97 12.84 5.35
N ARG A 387 -19.48 13.87 4.66
CA ARG A 387 -20.23 15.08 4.31
C ARG A 387 -20.20 15.23 2.80
N ARG A 388 -21.29 15.71 2.21
CA ARG A 388 -21.33 15.98 0.75
C ARG A 388 -20.52 17.21 0.35
N ASP A 389 -20.40 18.18 1.25
CA ASP A 389 -19.55 19.34 1.04
C ASP A 389 -18.15 19.12 1.68
N PRO A 390 -17.09 18.96 0.87
CA PRO A 390 -15.74 18.68 1.35
C PRO A 390 -14.99 19.92 1.83
N GLN A 391 -15.56 21.14 1.75
CA GLN A 391 -14.84 22.39 2.04
C GLN A 391 -14.20 22.42 3.44
N TYR A 392 -14.87 21.82 4.44
CA TYR A 392 -14.40 21.76 5.83
C TYR A 392 -13.58 20.51 6.16
N SER A 393 -13.32 19.65 5.17
CA SER A 393 -12.53 18.45 5.38
C SER A 393 -11.03 18.76 5.42
N ARG A 394 -10.32 18.09 6.34
CA ARG A 394 -8.85 18.04 6.32
C ARG A 394 -8.33 17.21 5.15
N ILE A 395 -9.18 16.35 4.60
CA ILE A 395 -8.92 15.61 3.36
C ILE A 395 -9.02 16.59 2.19
N LYS A 396 -8.15 16.44 1.21
CA LYS A 396 -8.18 17.23 -0.01
C LYS A 396 -8.25 16.35 -1.24
N TYR A 397 -8.73 16.89 -2.34
CA TYR A 397 -8.79 16.16 -3.60
C TYR A 397 -7.74 16.68 -4.58
N HIS A 398 -6.95 15.76 -5.12
CA HIS A 398 -5.94 16.04 -6.12
C HIS A 398 -6.52 15.72 -7.51
N SER A 399 -7.07 16.72 -8.19
CA SER A 399 -7.81 16.54 -9.44
C SER A 399 -7.03 15.85 -10.57
N LYS A 400 -5.74 16.16 -10.75
CA LYS A 400 -4.92 15.54 -11.82
C LYS A 400 -4.64 14.04 -11.59
N GLU A 401 -4.38 13.67 -10.34
CA GLU A 401 -4.03 12.30 -9.92
C GLU A 401 -5.27 11.50 -9.49
N LYS A 402 -6.45 12.13 -9.51
CA LYS A 402 -7.76 11.57 -9.16
C LYS A 402 -7.74 10.84 -7.82
N ALA A 403 -7.21 11.52 -6.81
CA ALA A 403 -6.99 10.90 -5.51
C ALA A 403 -7.27 11.84 -4.35
N PHE A 404 -7.72 11.27 -3.24
CA PHE A 404 -7.84 11.98 -1.97
C PHE A 404 -6.52 11.96 -1.21
N LEU A 405 -6.11 13.14 -0.75
CA LEU A 405 -4.99 13.38 0.14
C LEU A 405 -5.50 13.31 1.58
N ILE A 406 -5.12 12.27 2.32
CA ILE A 406 -5.56 12.02 3.68
C ILE A 406 -4.41 12.33 4.64
N PRO A 407 -4.56 13.31 5.55
CA PRO A 407 -3.49 13.65 6.47
C PRO A 407 -3.15 12.51 7.43
N ILE A 408 -1.86 12.30 7.65
CA ILE A 408 -1.31 11.43 8.68
C ILE A 408 -1.47 12.14 10.03
N SER A 409 -2.13 11.47 10.96
CA SER A 409 -2.34 11.98 12.32
C SER A 409 -1.20 11.65 13.28
N ASN A 410 -0.56 10.51 13.08
CA ASN A 410 0.50 10.03 13.94
C ASN A 410 1.48 9.15 13.16
N VAL A 411 2.77 9.32 13.43
CA VAL A 411 3.87 8.44 13.01
C VAL A 411 4.67 8.10 14.25
N SER A 412 4.86 6.81 14.51
CA SER A 412 5.67 6.31 15.63
C SER A 412 6.47 5.09 15.20
N ALA A 413 7.53 4.76 15.93
CA ALA A 413 8.35 3.58 15.68
C ALA A 413 8.42 2.71 16.94
N PHE A 414 8.37 1.39 16.79
CA PHE A 414 8.55 0.43 17.88
C PHE A 414 9.44 -0.73 17.44
N ASP A 415 10.08 -1.40 18.39
CA ASP A 415 10.88 -2.60 18.11
C ASP A 415 9.97 -3.81 17.89
N TYR A 416 10.28 -4.60 16.88
CA TYR A 416 9.58 -5.82 16.53
C TYR A 416 10.58 -6.93 16.22
N SER A 417 10.31 -8.12 16.73
CA SER A 417 11.00 -9.35 16.36
C SER A 417 9.97 -10.40 16.00
N GLY A 418 9.96 -10.84 14.75
CA GLY A 418 9.00 -11.81 14.27
C GLY A 418 8.98 -11.90 12.75
N LYS A 419 7.97 -12.58 12.20
CA LYS A 419 7.86 -12.74 10.75
C LYS A 419 7.37 -11.47 10.07
N ILE A 420 7.86 -11.22 8.87
CA ILE A 420 7.32 -10.25 7.92
C ILE A 420 7.05 -10.95 6.58
N TYR A 421 6.11 -10.39 5.83
CA TYR A 421 5.57 -10.99 4.61
C TYR A 421 5.65 -10.02 3.45
N ASP A 422 5.92 -10.55 2.26
CA ASP A 422 6.07 -9.76 1.05
C ASP A 422 5.19 -10.30 -0.07
N PRO A 423 4.17 -9.54 -0.50
CA PRO A 423 3.36 -9.92 -1.65
C PRO A 423 4.11 -9.58 -2.95
N GLY A 424 4.65 -10.62 -3.60
CA GLY A 424 5.13 -10.54 -4.98
C GLY A 424 3.96 -10.48 -5.96
N LEU A 425 3.96 -9.48 -6.84
CA LEU A 425 2.88 -9.23 -7.81
C LEU A 425 3.35 -9.48 -9.23
N VAL A 426 2.52 -10.01 -10.14
CA VAL A 426 2.88 -10.23 -11.55
C VAL A 426 3.09 -8.93 -12.31
N TYR A 427 2.12 -8.00 -12.27
CA TYR A 427 2.11 -6.82 -13.14
C TYR A 427 2.80 -5.60 -12.51
N SER A 428 3.49 -4.81 -13.33
CA SER A 428 4.05 -3.51 -12.93
C SER A 428 3.08 -2.37 -13.31
N PRO A 429 2.95 -1.32 -12.47
CA PRO A 429 3.64 -1.12 -11.18
C PRO A 429 3.13 -2.09 -10.09
N LYS A 430 4.03 -2.49 -9.19
CA LYS A 430 3.75 -3.45 -8.10
C LYS A 430 3.00 -2.73 -6.97
N ILE A 431 1.71 -2.49 -7.18
CA ILE A 431 0.82 -1.78 -6.27
C ILE A 431 -0.24 -2.74 -5.75
N TYR A 432 -0.49 -2.67 -4.45
CA TYR A 432 -1.62 -3.33 -3.80
C TYR A 432 -2.27 -2.36 -2.81
N LYS A 433 -3.49 -2.68 -2.38
CA LYS A 433 -4.21 -1.91 -1.36
C LYS A 433 -4.22 -2.62 -0.02
N VAL A 434 -3.85 -1.90 1.04
CA VAL A 434 -4.07 -2.30 2.44
C VAL A 434 -5.06 -1.35 3.06
N ASN A 435 -6.13 -1.86 3.67
CA ASN A 435 -7.23 -1.04 4.21
C ASN A 435 -7.73 0.03 3.22
N GLY A 436 -7.75 -0.27 1.91
CA GLY A 436 -8.14 0.64 0.84
C GLY A 436 -7.08 1.67 0.39
N ILE A 437 -5.95 1.79 1.08
CA ILE A 437 -4.84 2.70 0.74
C ILE A 437 -3.78 1.96 -0.08
N SER A 438 -3.32 2.60 -1.15
CA SER A 438 -2.30 2.04 -2.04
C SER A 438 -0.91 2.07 -1.42
N LEU A 439 -0.22 0.94 -1.49
CA LEU A 439 1.16 0.73 -1.08
C LEU A 439 1.97 0.14 -2.23
N HIS A 440 3.29 0.25 -2.17
CA HIS A 440 4.22 -0.18 -3.23
C HIS A 440 5.34 -1.09 -2.69
N ASN A 441 6.01 -1.80 -3.60
CA ASN A 441 7.30 -2.46 -3.31
C ASN A 441 8.50 -1.49 -3.57
N CYS A 442 9.65 -1.69 -2.88
CA CYS A 442 10.75 -0.71 -2.75
C CYS A 442 11.33 -0.14 -4.07
N ALA A 443 11.15 1.16 -4.32
CA ALA A 443 11.55 1.82 -5.57
C ALA A 443 13.08 1.96 -5.78
N SER A 444 13.85 2.22 -4.73
CA SER A 444 15.30 2.40 -4.81
C SER A 444 16.03 1.08 -5.04
N ALA A 445 15.53 -0.01 -4.44
CA ALA A 445 16.01 -1.37 -4.73
C ALA A 445 15.73 -1.73 -6.20
N ILE A 446 14.52 -1.46 -6.69
CA ILE A 446 14.14 -1.69 -8.10
C ILE A 446 15.09 -0.95 -9.05
N ALA A 447 15.31 0.35 -8.81
CA ALA A 447 16.15 1.16 -9.70
C ALA A 447 17.64 0.74 -9.66
N SER A 448 18.17 0.49 -8.46
CA SER A 448 19.58 0.09 -8.27
C SER A 448 19.89 -1.23 -8.94
N THR A 449 19.03 -2.23 -8.75
CA THR A 449 19.26 -3.56 -9.32
C THR A 449 18.95 -3.60 -10.81
N SER A 450 17.99 -2.80 -11.26
CA SER A 450 17.81 -2.57 -12.68
C SER A 450 19.08 -2.02 -13.32
N MET A 451 19.72 -1.02 -12.70
CA MET A 451 20.97 -0.46 -13.22
C MET A 451 22.11 -1.47 -13.16
N LEU A 452 22.30 -2.16 -12.03
CA LEU A 452 23.32 -3.21 -11.87
C LEU A 452 23.18 -4.28 -12.96
N SER A 453 21.96 -4.73 -13.24
CA SER A 453 21.70 -5.72 -14.29
C SER A 453 22.06 -5.24 -15.69
N VAL A 454 21.96 -3.93 -15.95
CA VAL A 454 22.42 -3.33 -17.21
C VAL A 454 23.94 -3.31 -17.22
N MET A 455 24.58 -2.79 -16.17
CA MET A 455 26.04 -2.73 -16.05
C MET A 455 26.69 -4.11 -16.27
N VAL A 456 26.16 -5.15 -15.65
CA VAL A 456 26.66 -6.53 -15.80
C VAL A 456 26.44 -7.07 -17.22
N GLY A 457 25.35 -6.67 -17.89
CA GLY A 457 25.01 -7.11 -19.25
C GLY A 457 25.60 -6.26 -20.38
N GLU A 458 26.29 -5.15 -20.08
CA GLU A 458 26.89 -4.28 -21.09
C GLU A 458 27.93 -5.04 -21.93
N LYS A 459 28.11 -4.61 -23.19
CA LYS A 459 29.11 -5.16 -24.13
C LYS A 459 29.06 -6.69 -24.32
N GLY A 460 27.87 -7.30 -24.15
CA GLY A 460 27.66 -8.74 -24.33
C GLY A 460 27.94 -9.58 -23.08
N GLY A 461 28.20 -8.94 -21.94
CA GLY A 461 28.43 -9.59 -20.64
C GLY A 461 29.74 -9.15 -20.00
N THR A 462 29.78 -9.22 -18.67
CA THR A 462 30.94 -8.79 -17.87
C THR A 462 31.70 -10.01 -17.36
N LYS A 463 33.04 -9.99 -17.38
CA LYS A 463 33.85 -11.08 -16.78
C LYS A 463 33.51 -11.23 -15.31
N ILE A 464 33.47 -12.46 -14.79
CA ILE A 464 33.06 -12.71 -13.40
C ILE A 464 33.95 -11.93 -12.42
N ASP A 465 35.26 -11.92 -12.64
CA ASP A 465 36.21 -11.20 -11.78
C ASP A 465 36.02 -9.67 -11.82
N ASP A 466 35.55 -9.13 -12.95
CA ASP A 466 35.24 -7.70 -13.06
C ASP A 466 33.87 -7.38 -12.44
N ALA A 467 32.91 -8.30 -12.55
CA ALA A 467 31.62 -8.18 -11.87
C ALA A 467 31.78 -8.17 -10.35
N LEU A 468 32.72 -8.96 -9.79
CA LEU A 468 33.07 -8.95 -8.37
C LEU A 468 33.74 -7.65 -7.89
N LYS A 469 34.26 -6.83 -8.81
CA LYS A 469 34.84 -5.51 -8.51
C LYS A 469 33.82 -4.38 -8.56
N ILE A 470 32.63 -4.60 -9.14
CA ILE A 470 31.56 -3.60 -9.14
C ILE A 470 31.25 -3.25 -7.69
N LYS A 471 31.32 -1.95 -7.39
CA LYS A 471 30.97 -1.44 -6.08
C LYS A 471 29.59 -0.81 -6.11
N PRO A 472 28.89 -0.75 -4.96
CA PRO A 472 27.63 -0.04 -4.84
C PRO A 472 27.71 1.42 -5.34
N GLN A 473 28.84 2.11 -5.13
CA GLN A 473 29.11 3.46 -5.64
C GLN A 473 29.08 3.55 -7.17
N ASP A 474 29.49 2.50 -7.89
CA ASP A 474 29.45 2.48 -9.36
C ASP A 474 28.00 2.49 -9.86
N ILE A 475 27.11 1.76 -9.16
CA ILE A 475 25.68 1.71 -9.44
C ILE A 475 25.05 3.10 -9.18
N VAL A 476 25.37 3.70 -8.02
CA VAL A 476 24.86 5.03 -7.64
C VAL A 476 25.32 6.10 -8.62
N LYS A 477 26.61 6.10 -8.98
CA LYS A 477 27.19 7.00 -9.98
C LYS A 477 26.48 6.85 -11.32
N ARG A 478 26.12 5.63 -11.73
CA ARG A 478 25.44 5.42 -13.00
C ARG A 478 23.97 5.82 -12.99
N LEU A 479 23.32 5.70 -11.84
CA LEU A 479 22.01 6.30 -11.57
C LEU A 479 22.05 7.83 -11.45
N GLY A 480 23.22 8.44 -11.43
CA GLY A 480 23.39 9.90 -11.34
C GLY A 480 23.20 10.45 -9.94
N ASP A 481 23.26 9.58 -8.92
CA ASP A 481 23.12 9.81 -7.47
C ASP A 481 21.89 9.13 -6.82
N LEU A 482 22.04 8.78 -5.54
CA LEU A 482 21.02 8.28 -4.63
C LEU A 482 21.16 9.04 -3.30
N PRO A 483 20.05 9.41 -2.63
CA PRO A 483 20.11 9.98 -1.29
C PRO A 483 20.96 9.09 -0.35
N GLU A 484 21.82 9.67 0.49
CA GLU A 484 22.76 8.92 1.37
C GLU A 484 22.11 7.73 2.10
N ARG A 485 20.96 7.97 2.73
CA ARG A 485 20.20 6.94 3.47
C ARG A 485 19.63 5.81 2.59
N LYS A 486 19.67 5.94 1.26
CA LYS A 486 19.22 4.94 0.26
C LYS A 486 20.36 4.22 -0.45
N PHE A 487 21.60 4.53 -0.07
CA PHE A 487 22.77 3.85 -0.60
C PHE A 487 22.74 2.33 -0.36
N HIS A 488 22.22 1.89 0.78
CA HIS A 488 22.07 0.45 1.11
C HIS A 488 21.27 -0.34 0.06
N CYS A 489 20.37 0.28 -0.71
CA CYS A 489 19.64 -0.39 -1.79
C CYS A 489 20.57 -0.81 -2.96
N SER A 490 21.67 -0.08 -3.18
CA SER A 490 22.71 -0.46 -4.15
C SER A 490 23.62 -1.57 -3.61
N VAL A 491 23.85 -1.57 -2.29
CA VAL A 491 24.56 -2.64 -1.57
C VAL A 491 23.80 -3.95 -1.62
N LEU A 492 22.46 -3.90 -1.51
CA LEU A 492 21.61 -5.10 -1.62
C LEU A 492 21.76 -5.78 -2.99
N GLY A 493 21.83 -4.98 -4.07
CA GLY A 493 22.12 -5.47 -5.42
C GLY A 493 23.48 -6.13 -5.55
N ASP A 494 24.54 -5.48 -5.05
CA ASP A 494 25.91 -6.02 -5.04
C ASP A 494 25.98 -7.35 -4.26
N LYS A 495 25.45 -7.39 -3.04
CA LYS A 495 25.41 -8.62 -2.22
C LYS A 495 24.65 -9.74 -2.93
N ALA A 496 23.51 -9.45 -3.54
CA ALA A 496 22.73 -10.44 -4.27
C ALA A 496 23.48 -10.97 -5.51
N LEU A 497 24.22 -10.12 -6.22
CA LEU A 497 25.08 -10.53 -7.33
C LEU A 497 26.23 -11.43 -6.85
N ARG A 498 26.94 -11.05 -5.78
CA ARG A 498 28.02 -11.87 -5.18
C ARG A 498 27.51 -13.22 -4.72
N ALA A 499 26.35 -13.25 -4.07
CA ALA A 499 25.70 -14.49 -3.65
C ALA A 499 25.39 -15.40 -4.86
N ALA A 500 24.90 -14.83 -5.97
CA ALA A 500 24.64 -15.58 -7.20
C ALA A 500 25.93 -16.14 -7.84
N ILE A 501 27.02 -15.36 -7.83
CA ILE A 501 28.33 -15.81 -8.33
C ILE A 501 28.90 -16.94 -7.46
N ASN A 502 28.81 -16.80 -6.13
CA ASN A 502 29.26 -17.84 -5.20
C ASN A 502 28.44 -19.13 -5.33
N ASP A 503 27.11 -19.03 -5.55
CA ASP A 503 26.27 -20.18 -5.84
C ASP A 503 26.68 -20.87 -7.15
N TYR A 504 27.01 -20.11 -8.19
CA TYR A 504 27.57 -20.65 -9.43
C TYR A 504 28.89 -21.39 -9.17
N PHE A 505 29.85 -20.76 -8.49
CA PHE A 505 31.15 -21.38 -8.15
C PHE A 505 30.99 -22.66 -7.34
N ARG A 506 30.04 -22.69 -6.40
CA ARG A 506 29.72 -23.90 -5.64
C ARG A 506 29.19 -25.01 -6.56
N LYS A 507 28.26 -24.69 -7.47
CA LYS A 507 27.69 -25.65 -8.43
C LYS A 507 28.68 -26.13 -9.48
N SER A 508 29.68 -25.33 -9.82
CA SER A 508 30.75 -25.66 -10.76
C SER A 508 31.99 -26.27 -10.09
N ASN A 509 31.97 -26.49 -8.78
CA ASN A 509 33.07 -27.01 -7.97
C ASN A 509 34.35 -26.15 -8.01
N GLN A 510 34.18 -24.83 -8.15
CA GLN A 510 35.25 -23.81 -8.14
C GLN A 510 35.33 -23.15 -6.75
N LEU A 511 35.48 -23.96 -5.70
CA LEU A 511 35.42 -23.52 -4.31
C LEU A 511 36.53 -22.53 -3.93
N ASP A 512 37.66 -22.59 -4.62
CA ASP A 512 38.82 -21.70 -4.49
C ASP A 512 38.51 -20.26 -4.94
N ARG A 513 37.58 -20.10 -5.89
CA ARG A 513 37.14 -18.80 -6.41
C ARG A 513 36.02 -18.17 -5.58
N MET A 514 35.43 -18.94 -4.66
CA MET A 514 34.37 -18.41 -3.81
C MET A 514 34.90 -17.26 -2.95
N VAL A 515 34.17 -16.15 -2.98
CA VAL A 515 34.43 -15.05 -2.06
C VAL A 515 33.90 -15.48 -0.70
N ASN A 516 34.79 -16.04 0.13
CA ASN A 516 34.47 -16.42 1.50
C ASN A 516 34.37 -15.16 2.36
N GLU A 517 33.15 -14.83 2.74
CA GLU A 517 32.86 -13.89 3.83
C GLU A 517 33.00 -14.61 5.17
N ASN A 518 34.19 -15.08 5.52
CA ASN A 518 34.42 -15.62 6.85
C ASN A 518 34.22 -14.50 7.88
N ALA A 519 33.13 -14.58 8.65
CA ALA A 519 32.86 -13.62 9.70
C ALA A 519 33.89 -13.81 10.84
N ARG A 520 34.76 -12.82 11.03
CA ARG A 520 35.73 -12.80 12.12
C ARG A 520 35.04 -12.29 13.37
N ILE A 521 35.08 -13.06 14.46
CA ILE A 521 34.58 -12.61 15.76
C ILE A 521 35.49 -11.47 16.27
N ILE A 522 34.89 -10.31 16.52
CA ILE A 522 35.55 -9.09 17.01
C ILE A 522 35.35 -8.96 18.51
N ASP A 523 34.13 -9.18 18.99
CA ASP A 523 33.83 -9.21 20.42
C ASP A 523 33.44 -10.64 20.82
N LYS A 524 34.34 -11.29 21.56
CA LYS A 524 34.19 -12.69 21.97
C LYS A 524 33.11 -12.90 23.03
N GLU A 525 32.80 -11.89 23.83
CA GLU A 525 31.84 -12.02 24.94
C GLU A 525 30.41 -12.10 24.42
N ILE A 526 30.07 -11.19 23.51
CA ILE A 526 28.74 -11.10 22.90
C ILE A 526 28.67 -11.71 21.49
N LYS A 527 29.78 -12.29 21.02
CA LYS A 527 29.94 -12.94 19.71
C LYS A 527 29.64 -12.04 18.52
N VAL A 528 29.92 -10.75 18.63
CA VAL A 528 29.80 -9.79 17.52
C VAL A 528 30.97 -9.98 16.56
N THR A 529 30.65 -10.01 15.26
CA THR A 529 31.59 -10.23 14.16
C THR A 529 31.88 -8.93 13.39
N ASP A 530 32.89 -8.98 12.53
CA ASP A 530 33.20 -7.92 11.57
C ASP A 530 32.02 -7.66 10.62
N LYS A 531 31.25 -8.70 10.31
CA LYS A 531 30.02 -8.62 9.50
C LYS A 531 28.86 -7.93 10.21
N ASP A 532 28.70 -8.13 11.51
CA ASP A 532 27.70 -7.40 12.29
C ASP A 532 28.05 -5.90 12.33
N ILE A 533 29.35 -5.57 12.42
CA ILE A 533 29.84 -4.18 12.35
C ILE A 533 29.65 -3.61 10.94
N GLU A 534 29.96 -4.37 9.89
CA GLU A 534 29.70 -4.01 8.49
C GLU A 534 28.23 -3.65 8.29
N GLU A 535 27.32 -4.46 8.83
CA GLU A 535 25.88 -4.24 8.76
C GLU A 535 25.44 -3.01 9.55
N ALA A 536 25.94 -2.80 10.76
CA ALA A 536 25.65 -1.61 11.55
C ALA A 536 26.07 -0.33 10.82
N VAL A 537 27.24 -0.32 10.17
CA VAL A 537 27.75 0.80 9.36
C VAL A 537 26.85 1.04 8.14
N LEU A 538 26.46 -0.01 7.43
CA LEU A 538 25.51 0.08 6.30
C LEU A 538 24.14 0.66 6.70
N GLU A 539 23.75 0.45 7.95
CA GLU A 539 22.55 1.02 8.55
C GLU A 539 22.72 2.44 9.11
N GLY A 540 23.88 3.09 8.87
CA GLY A 540 24.17 4.47 9.26
C GLY A 540 24.80 4.64 10.64
N ALA A 541 25.27 3.56 11.28
CA ALA A 541 26.10 3.66 12.47
C ALA A 541 27.56 3.93 12.09
N ASP A 542 27.87 5.20 11.86
CA ASP A 542 29.16 5.66 11.32
C ASP A 542 30.16 6.16 12.37
N THR A 543 29.85 5.94 13.65
CA THR A 543 30.65 6.32 14.82
C THR A 543 30.66 5.17 15.80
N LEU A 544 31.70 5.11 16.64
CA LEU A 544 31.81 4.10 17.68
C LEU A 544 30.55 4.10 18.55
N GLU A 545 30.08 5.27 19.04
CA GLU A 545 28.90 5.33 19.90
C GLU A 545 27.66 4.73 19.24
N LYS A 546 27.42 5.00 17.96
CA LYS A 546 26.26 4.45 17.24
C LYS A 546 26.37 2.94 17.07
N VAL A 547 27.56 2.41 16.78
CA VAL A 547 27.79 0.97 16.63
C VAL A 547 27.68 0.27 17.97
N GLN A 548 28.26 0.81 19.04
CA GLN A 548 28.12 0.30 20.40
C GLN A 548 26.66 0.35 20.87
N HIS A 549 25.91 1.41 20.55
CA HIS A 549 24.50 1.50 20.90
C HIS A 549 23.69 0.37 20.26
N LYS A 550 23.99 0.03 18.99
CA LYS A 550 23.32 -1.04 18.24
C LYS A 550 23.72 -2.45 18.67
N LEU A 551 25.00 -2.74 18.60
CA LEU A 551 25.52 -4.10 18.74
C LEU A 551 25.93 -4.43 20.18
N LYS A 552 25.97 -3.43 21.06
CA LYS A 552 26.55 -3.53 22.41
C LYS A 552 28.04 -3.90 22.44
N VAL A 553 28.69 -3.86 21.28
CA VAL A 553 30.10 -4.21 21.07
C VAL A 553 31.02 -3.28 21.88
N GLY A 554 32.03 -3.85 22.54
CA GLY A 554 33.01 -3.06 23.28
C GLY A 554 32.52 -2.42 24.58
N ILE A 555 31.27 -2.67 25.01
CA ILE A 555 30.74 -2.18 26.30
C ILE A 555 31.28 -3.02 27.46
N GLY A 556 31.19 -4.35 27.35
CA GLY A 556 31.77 -5.29 28.32
C GLY A 556 33.27 -5.48 28.10
N ASN A 557 33.65 -5.87 26.88
CA ASN A 557 35.03 -6.06 26.49
C ASN A 557 35.62 -4.84 25.77
N LYS A 558 36.19 -3.88 26.51
CA LYS A 558 36.80 -2.69 25.90
C LYS A 558 38.02 -2.97 25.01
N SER A 559 38.60 -4.18 25.05
CA SER A 559 39.81 -4.49 24.28
C SER A 559 39.56 -4.56 22.77
N CYS A 560 38.33 -4.76 22.33
CA CYS A 560 37.98 -4.82 20.90
C CYS A 560 37.70 -3.45 20.28
N ILE A 561 37.56 -2.38 21.08
CA ILE A 561 37.20 -1.03 20.61
C ILE A 561 38.11 -0.52 19.47
N PRO A 562 39.45 -0.61 19.55
CA PRO A 562 40.31 -0.11 18.46
C PRO A 562 40.06 -0.83 17.13
N GLU A 563 39.78 -2.13 17.18
CA GLU A 563 39.47 -2.93 16.00
C GLU A 563 38.08 -2.58 15.44
N VAL A 564 37.09 -2.34 16.31
CA VAL A 564 35.76 -1.84 15.93
C VAL A 564 35.87 -0.49 15.22
N GLU A 565 36.65 0.46 15.74
CA GLU A 565 36.85 1.77 15.10
C GLU A 565 37.53 1.66 13.73
N GLN A 566 38.53 0.78 13.60
CA GLN A 566 39.16 0.48 12.31
C GLN A 566 38.18 -0.11 11.31
N LEU A 567 37.33 -1.05 11.75
CA LEU A 567 36.30 -1.64 10.90
C LEU A 567 35.23 -0.62 10.49
N ILE A 568 34.81 0.27 11.41
CA ILE A 568 33.89 1.37 11.08
C ILE A 568 34.50 2.24 9.99
N LYS A 569 35.75 2.66 10.16
CA LYS A 569 36.45 3.47 9.16
C LYS A 569 36.58 2.73 7.82
N PHE A 570 36.99 1.46 7.86
CA PHE A 570 37.14 0.62 6.68
C PHE A 570 35.82 0.44 5.92
N TYR A 571 34.73 0.12 6.60
CA TYR A 571 33.43 -0.06 5.95
C TYR A 571 32.82 1.27 5.49
N LYS A 572 33.08 2.36 6.22
CA LYS A 572 32.71 3.71 5.79
C LYS A 572 33.39 4.06 4.47
N GLU A 573 34.71 3.88 4.40
CA GLU A 573 35.48 4.11 3.17
C GLU A 573 35.08 3.14 2.04
N LYS A 574 34.84 1.87 2.36
CA LYS A 574 34.43 0.83 1.40
C LYS A 574 33.10 1.13 0.75
N TYR A 575 32.11 1.64 1.49
CA TYR A 575 30.73 1.81 1.01
C TYR A 575 30.33 3.26 0.76
N PHE A 576 30.81 4.22 1.53
CA PHE A 576 30.37 5.61 1.46
C PHE A 576 31.42 6.56 0.87
N GLY A 577 32.67 6.09 0.69
CA GLY A 577 33.79 6.92 0.25
C GLY A 577 34.34 7.77 1.39
#